data_AF-A0A8C9TX39-F1
#
_entry.id   AF-A0A8C9TX39-F1
#
_cell.length_a   1.000
_cell.length_b   1.000
_cell.length_c   1.000
_cell.angle_alpha   90.00
_cell.angle_beta   90.00
_cell.angle_gamma   90.00
#
_symmetry.space_group_name_H-M   'P 1'
#
loop_
_entity.id
_entity.type
_entity.pdbx_description
1 polymer ?
#
loop_
_entity_poly.entity_id
_entity_poly.type
_entity_poly.pdbx_seq_one_letter_code
_entity_poly.pdbx_strand_id
1 'polypeptide(L)'
;MEEVARKLSAEGIQKRVLSAGRGDAPTFPDGTKVVFHYRTSLLDGTVLDDSRTMGGRSKPMELILGKKFKLPVWEHVVTTMREGEIAEFTCDTKHTALYPLVSQSLRNISVGKDPLEGQRHCCGIAQIHSHHSLGHQDLDSLQAHSQPLVFTLELLQVLPPGSFRLDTWAMTDEEKLEAVPQMHEEGNVLYKKGDIAAAAEKYHNAIACLKNMQMKERPGDEGWIRLDHMITPLLLNYCQCKLLQGQYYEVLDHCSSILFKYEDNVKAYYKRGKAHAAVWNEVEARADFTKVAELDPSLASSVARELRALEERIREKQKEEKSRYKNLFASTPTAASSVSPAAR
;
A
#
# COMPACT_ATOMS: atom_id res chain seq x y z
N MET A 1 -17.86 38.44 1.47
CA MET A 1 -17.00 38.36 0.25
C MET A 1 -15.93 39.45 0.24
N GLU A 2 -16.27 40.69 0.58
CA GLU A 2 -15.33 41.83 0.54
C GLU A 2 -14.14 41.71 1.50
N GLU A 3 -14.36 41.21 2.72
CA GLU A 3 -13.27 40.99 3.69
C GLU A 3 -12.27 39.91 3.25
N VAL A 4 -12.77 38.82 2.66
CA VAL A 4 -11.93 37.71 2.13
C VAL A 4 -11.11 38.21 0.94
N ALA A 5 -11.72 38.94 0.02
CA ALA A 5 -11.01 39.55 -1.11
C ALA A 5 -9.93 40.53 -0.64
N ARG A 6 -10.19 41.30 0.42
CA ARG A 6 -9.20 42.24 0.98
C ARG A 6 -8.02 41.52 1.63
N LYS A 7 -8.27 40.42 2.35
CA LYS A 7 -7.20 39.57 2.94
C LYS A 7 -6.33 38.95 1.85
N LEU A 8 -6.95 38.32 0.84
CA LEU A 8 -6.24 37.76 -0.32
C LEU A 8 -5.39 38.83 -1.03
N SER A 9 -5.96 40.01 -1.26
CA SER A 9 -5.24 41.10 -1.94
C SER A 9 -4.04 41.59 -1.14
N ALA A 10 -4.12 41.64 0.19
CA ALA A 10 -2.98 41.98 1.05
C ALA A 10 -1.88 40.92 0.97
N GLU A 11 -2.25 39.67 0.71
CA GLU A 11 -1.33 38.56 0.49
C GLU A 11 -0.85 38.46 -0.97
N GLY A 12 -1.20 39.37 -1.87
CA GLY A 12 -0.76 39.33 -3.27
C GLY A 12 -1.52 38.31 -4.11
N ILE A 13 -2.79 38.06 -3.77
CA ILE A 13 -3.68 37.16 -4.48
C ILE A 13 -4.93 37.93 -4.89
N GLN A 14 -5.23 37.98 -6.19
CA GLN A 14 -6.45 38.59 -6.70
C GLN A 14 -7.42 37.51 -7.15
N LYS A 15 -8.60 37.45 -6.53
CA LYS A 15 -9.66 36.51 -6.87
C LYS A 15 -10.70 37.18 -7.78
N ARG A 16 -11.05 36.53 -8.89
CA ARG A 16 -12.18 36.86 -9.75
C ARG A 16 -13.08 35.64 -9.94
N VAL A 17 -14.32 35.72 -9.47
CA VAL A 17 -15.31 34.64 -9.67
C VAL A 17 -15.82 34.70 -11.12
N LEU A 18 -15.65 33.62 -11.86
CA LEU A 18 -16.13 33.47 -13.24
C LEU A 18 -17.53 32.85 -13.30
N SER A 19 -17.81 31.88 -12.42
CA SER A 19 -19.13 31.29 -12.22
C SER A 19 -19.36 31.08 -10.74
N ALA A 20 -20.51 31.54 -10.23
CA ALA A 20 -20.86 31.36 -8.83
C ALA A 20 -21.13 29.88 -8.52
N GLY A 21 -20.65 29.42 -7.37
CA GLY A 21 -20.99 28.10 -6.85
C GLY A 21 -22.39 28.05 -6.22
N ARG A 22 -22.72 26.90 -5.64
CA ARG A 22 -24.02 26.60 -5.02
C ARG A 22 -23.86 26.41 -3.50
N GLY A 23 -24.98 26.52 -2.80
CA GLY A 23 -25.06 26.26 -1.36
C GLY A 23 -24.39 27.33 -0.49
N ASP A 24 -24.38 27.07 0.81
CA ASP A 24 -23.70 27.90 1.80
C ASP A 24 -22.17 27.78 1.69
N ALA A 25 -21.45 28.72 2.31
CA ALA A 25 -20.00 28.68 2.31
C ALA A 25 -19.56 27.42 3.08
N PRO A 26 -18.84 26.48 2.44
CA PRO A 26 -18.42 25.26 3.12
C PRO A 26 -17.47 25.60 4.26
N THR A 27 -17.54 24.82 5.35
CA THR A 27 -16.48 24.80 6.35
C THR A 27 -15.37 23.86 5.88
N PHE A 28 -14.12 24.27 6.02
CA PHE A 28 -12.95 23.50 5.60
C PHE A 28 -12.06 23.16 6.81
N PRO A 29 -12.50 22.25 7.71
CA PRO A 29 -11.62 21.75 8.77
C PRO A 29 -10.42 20.98 8.18
N ASP A 30 -9.33 20.90 8.94
CA ASP A 30 -8.17 20.09 8.56
C ASP A 30 -8.59 18.63 8.27
N GLY A 31 -8.04 18.05 7.22
CA GLY A 31 -8.44 16.72 6.72
C GLY A 31 -9.61 16.74 5.72
N THR A 32 -10.19 17.90 5.38
CA THR A 32 -11.21 18.00 4.33
C THR A 32 -10.59 17.67 2.97
N LYS A 33 -11.23 16.77 2.21
CA LYS A 33 -10.84 16.49 0.83
C LYS A 33 -11.62 17.40 -0.11
N VAL A 34 -10.91 18.10 -0.97
CA VAL A 34 -11.48 18.92 -2.05
C VAL A 34 -11.09 18.32 -3.39
N VAL A 35 -12.08 18.24 -4.28
CA VAL A 35 -11.91 17.73 -5.65
C VAL A 35 -12.19 18.87 -6.60
N PHE A 36 -11.24 19.21 -7.46
CA PHE A 36 -11.37 20.35 -8.36
C PHE A 36 -10.62 20.15 -9.68
N HIS A 37 -11.11 20.77 -10.75
CA HIS A 37 -10.30 20.96 -11.94
C HIS A 37 -9.50 22.26 -11.83
N TYR A 38 -8.27 22.24 -12.34
CA TYR A 38 -7.43 23.42 -12.45
C TYR A 38 -6.95 23.62 -13.89
N ARG A 39 -6.72 24.89 -14.22
CA ARG A 39 -5.95 25.36 -15.38
C ARG A 39 -4.98 26.42 -14.90
N THR A 40 -3.70 26.25 -15.21
CA THR A 40 -2.65 27.22 -14.88
C THR A 40 -2.16 27.88 -16.16
N SER A 41 -2.04 29.19 -16.15
CA SER A 41 -1.47 29.96 -17.25
C SER A 41 -0.55 31.08 -16.77
N LEU A 42 0.29 31.56 -17.68
CA LEU A 42 1.01 32.82 -17.54
C LEU A 42 0.03 34.01 -17.63
N LEU A 43 0.49 35.20 -17.26
CA LEU A 43 -0.29 36.44 -17.33
C LEU A 43 -0.71 36.81 -18.77
N ASP A 44 0.05 36.36 -19.78
CA ASP A 44 -0.27 36.56 -21.20
C ASP A 44 -1.33 35.58 -21.75
N GLY A 45 -1.79 34.63 -20.92
CA GLY A 45 -2.77 33.61 -21.28
C GLY A 45 -2.18 32.28 -21.78
N THR A 46 -0.85 32.18 -21.93
CA THR A 46 -0.18 30.92 -22.30
C THR A 46 -0.45 29.85 -21.25
N VAL A 47 -1.08 28.75 -21.65
CA VAL A 47 -1.45 27.66 -20.75
C VAL A 47 -0.25 26.76 -20.48
N LEU A 48 0.03 26.54 -19.21
CA LEU A 48 1.07 25.62 -18.75
C LEU A 48 0.48 24.23 -18.50
N ASP A 49 -0.63 24.17 -17.77
CA ASP A 49 -1.24 22.92 -17.33
C ASP A 49 -2.76 23.04 -17.30
N ASP A 50 -3.46 21.97 -17.69
CA ASP A 50 -4.92 21.87 -17.57
C ASP A 50 -5.31 20.42 -17.24
N SER A 51 -5.85 20.23 -16.04
CA SER A 51 -6.30 18.92 -15.54
C SER A 51 -7.33 18.20 -16.44
N ARG A 52 -7.99 18.92 -17.34
CA ARG A 52 -8.96 18.33 -18.29
C ARG A 52 -8.30 17.71 -19.51
N THR A 53 -7.09 18.15 -19.87
CA THR A 53 -6.40 17.75 -21.10
C THR A 53 -5.08 17.01 -20.86
N MET A 54 -4.45 17.25 -19.71
CA MET A 54 -3.19 16.60 -19.32
C MET A 54 -3.33 15.06 -19.28
N GLY A 55 -2.30 14.37 -19.77
CA GLY A 55 -2.28 12.90 -19.81
C GLY A 55 -3.31 12.25 -20.75
N GLY A 56 -3.98 13.04 -21.61
CA GLY A 56 -4.98 12.56 -22.55
C GLY A 56 -6.28 12.08 -21.89
N ARG A 57 -6.50 12.39 -20.61
CA ARG A 57 -7.70 12.04 -19.85
C ARG A 57 -8.07 13.20 -18.93
N SER A 58 -9.35 13.55 -18.87
CA SER A 58 -9.83 14.51 -17.88
C SER A 58 -9.81 13.85 -16.50
N LYS A 59 -8.90 14.30 -15.61
CA LYS A 59 -8.81 13.82 -14.23
C LYS A 59 -8.73 15.02 -13.28
N PRO A 60 -9.73 15.21 -12.39
CA PRO A 60 -9.67 16.29 -11.42
C PRO A 60 -8.55 16.05 -10.40
N MET A 61 -8.06 17.14 -9.83
CA MET A 61 -7.12 17.12 -8.71
C MET A 61 -7.87 16.79 -7.42
N GLU A 62 -7.25 15.97 -6.58
CA GLU A 62 -7.70 15.71 -5.22
C GLU A 62 -6.67 16.27 -4.25
N LEU A 63 -7.13 17.13 -3.34
CA LEU A 63 -6.29 17.77 -2.33
C LEU A 63 -6.92 17.58 -0.95
N ILE A 64 -6.10 17.20 0.04
CA ILE A 64 -6.54 17.09 1.43
C ILE A 64 -5.94 18.28 2.18
N LEU A 65 -6.82 19.14 2.69
CA LEU A 65 -6.43 20.37 3.38
C LEU A 65 -5.75 20.05 4.72
N GLY A 66 -4.76 20.86 5.10
CA GLY A 66 -4.02 20.70 6.36
C GLY A 66 -2.86 19.70 6.30
N LYS A 67 -2.65 19.02 5.17
CA LYS A 67 -1.52 18.07 4.96
C LYS A 67 -0.27 18.74 4.37
N LYS A 68 -0.18 20.07 4.40
CA LYS A 68 0.97 20.88 3.93
C LYS A 68 1.38 20.55 2.50
N PHE A 69 0.43 20.66 1.58
CA PHE A 69 0.68 20.50 0.15
C PHE A 69 1.83 21.43 -0.31
N LYS A 70 2.64 20.92 -1.25
CA LYS A 70 3.85 21.61 -1.74
C LYS A 70 3.57 23.00 -2.35
N LEU A 71 2.31 23.30 -2.70
CA LEU A 71 1.86 24.60 -3.18
C LEU A 71 0.82 25.21 -2.22
N PRO A 72 1.23 25.91 -1.15
CA PRO A 72 0.32 26.36 -0.08
C PRO A 72 -0.79 27.28 -0.56
N VAL A 73 -0.54 28.07 -1.61
CA VAL A 73 -1.54 28.99 -2.16
C VAL A 73 -2.80 28.26 -2.65
N TRP A 74 -2.69 27.01 -3.10
CA TRP A 74 -3.86 26.21 -3.50
C TRP A 74 -4.74 25.83 -2.33
N GLU A 75 -4.17 25.41 -1.20
CA GLU A 75 -4.96 25.15 0.01
C GLU A 75 -5.70 26.42 0.44
N HIS A 76 -5.03 27.57 0.38
CA HIS A 76 -5.63 28.84 0.76
C HIS A 76 -6.78 29.27 -0.16
N VAL A 77 -6.57 29.33 -1.47
CA VAL A 77 -7.58 29.86 -2.41
C VAL A 77 -8.82 28.97 -2.50
N VAL A 78 -8.67 27.64 -2.40
CA VAL A 78 -9.79 26.71 -2.47
C VAL A 78 -10.74 26.87 -1.28
N THR A 79 -10.24 27.20 -0.08
CA THR A 79 -11.09 27.47 1.10
C THR A 79 -11.97 28.71 0.94
N THR A 80 -11.72 29.54 -0.07
CA THR A 80 -12.54 30.72 -0.37
C THR A 80 -13.67 30.43 -1.36
N MET A 81 -13.71 29.23 -1.93
CA MET A 81 -14.64 28.82 -2.99
C MET A 81 -15.86 28.09 -2.43
N ARG A 82 -16.93 28.08 -3.21
CA ARG A 82 -18.12 27.23 -3.01
C ARG A 82 -18.12 26.04 -3.95
N GLU A 83 -18.84 24.98 -3.59
CA GLU A 83 -19.01 23.84 -4.48
C GLU A 83 -19.70 24.27 -5.79
N GLY A 84 -19.15 23.86 -6.93
CA GLY A 84 -19.53 24.30 -8.27
C GLY A 84 -19.00 25.69 -8.69
N GLU A 85 -18.24 26.38 -7.84
CA GLU A 85 -17.67 27.69 -8.18
C GLU A 85 -16.52 27.54 -9.19
N ILE A 86 -16.49 28.44 -10.17
CA ILE A 86 -15.34 28.64 -11.06
C ILE A 86 -14.74 30.00 -10.73
N ALA A 87 -13.49 30.02 -10.28
CA ALA A 87 -12.79 31.24 -9.92
C ALA A 87 -11.37 31.27 -10.50
N GLU A 88 -10.96 32.47 -10.89
CA GLU A 88 -9.61 32.79 -11.32
C GLU A 88 -8.85 33.46 -10.17
N PHE A 89 -7.62 33.03 -9.95
CA PHE A 89 -6.72 33.57 -8.94
C PHE A 89 -5.41 33.99 -9.60
N THR A 90 -5.14 35.30 -9.61
CA THR A 90 -3.84 35.85 -10.01
C THR A 90 -2.96 35.92 -8.78
N CYS A 91 -1.86 35.17 -8.78
CA CYS A 91 -0.98 35.03 -7.63
C CYS A 91 0.42 35.57 -7.93
N ASP A 92 0.93 36.42 -7.03
CA ASP A 92 2.29 36.97 -7.11
C ASP A 92 3.37 35.87 -7.07
N THR A 93 4.56 36.21 -7.58
CA THR A 93 5.72 35.32 -7.69
C THR A 93 6.07 34.57 -6.39
N LYS A 94 5.85 35.19 -5.23
CA LYS A 94 6.12 34.58 -3.91
C LYS A 94 5.32 33.29 -3.67
N HIS A 95 4.18 33.13 -4.33
CA HIS A 95 3.29 31.98 -4.21
C HIS A 95 3.54 30.92 -5.30
N THR A 96 4.22 31.28 -6.39
CA THR A 96 4.33 30.46 -7.60
C THR A 96 5.71 29.84 -7.80
N ALA A 97 6.70 30.21 -6.99
CA ALA A 97 8.09 29.73 -7.11
C ALA A 97 8.23 28.19 -7.09
N LEU A 98 7.37 27.49 -6.35
CA LEU A 98 7.37 26.02 -6.28
C LEU A 98 6.51 25.35 -7.36
N TYR A 99 5.79 26.13 -8.17
CA TYR A 99 4.90 25.61 -9.19
C TYR A 99 5.59 24.68 -10.21
N PRO A 100 6.81 24.96 -10.72
CA PRO A 100 7.47 24.06 -11.66
C PRO A 100 7.63 22.62 -11.15
N LEU A 101 8.03 22.46 -9.87
CA LEU A 101 8.20 21.15 -9.24
C LEU A 101 6.85 20.43 -9.03
N VAL A 102 5.83 21.19 -8.66
CA VAL A 102 4.47 20.67 -8.48
C VAL A 102 3.87 20.26 -9.82
N SER A 103 4.01 21.09 -10.85
CA SER A 103 3.58 20.81 -12.22
C SER A 103 4.23 19.55 -12.78
N GLN A 104 5.55 19.38 -12.61
CA GLN A 104 6.23 18.14 -13.01
C GLN A 104 5.61 16.91 -12.34
N SER A 105 5.34 16.99 -11.03
CA SER A 105 4.72 15.90 -10.28
C SER A 105 3.31 15.59 -10.82
N LEU A 106 2.52 16.63 -11.12
CA LEU A 106 1.16 16.50 -11.67
C LEU A 106 1.17 15.92 -13.10
N ARG A 107 2.14 16.32 -13.94
CA ARG A 107 2.36 15.78 -15.27
C ARG A 107 2.68 14.28 -15.21
N ASN A 108 3.60 13.86 -14.34
CA ASN A 108 3.91 12.45 -14.12
C ASN A 108 2.67 11.64 -13.70
N ILE A 109 1.92 12.15 -12.72
CA ILE A 109 0.67 11.51 -12.26
C ILE A 109 -0.33 11.37 -13.40
N SER A 110 -0.46 12.38 -14.26
CA SER A 110 -1.43 12.38 -15.37
C SER A 110 -1.19 11.25 -16.38
N VAL A 111 0.06 10.81 -16.54
CA VAL A 111 0.45 9.70 -17.43
C VAL A 111 0.72 8.38 -16.68
N GLY A 112 0.41 8.32 -15.37
CA GLY A 112 0.54 7.11 -14.55
C GLY A 112 1.97 6.78 -14.11
N LYS A 113 2.87 7.77 -14.11
CA LYS A 113 4.24 7.66 -13.61
C LYS A 113 4.35 8.01 -12.12
N ASP A 114 5.47 7.65 -11.51
CA ASP A 114 5.76 8.06 -10.13
C ASP A 114 5.86 9.61 -10.04
N PRO A 115 5.19 10.27 -9.08
CA PRO A 115 5.21 11.73 -8.96
C PRO A 115 6.62 12.32 -8.79
N LEU A 116 7.56 11.57 -8.21
CA LEU A 116 8.93 11.96 -7.95
C LEU A 116 9.88 11.49 -9.06
N GLU A 117 9.38 10.83 -10.11
CA GLU A 117 10.19 10.41 -11.26
C GLU A 117 10.84 11.64 -11.90
N GLY A 118 12.18 11.68 -11.89
CA GLY A 118 12.97 12.82 -12.39
C GLY A 118 13.31 13.88 -11.33
N GLN A 119 12.70 13.85 -10.14
CA GLN A 119 13.10 14.68 -9.00
C GLN A 119 14.29 14.01 -8.29
N ARG A 120 15.51 14.47 -8.56
CA ARG A 120 16.70 14.00 -7.83
C ARG A 120 16.89 14.81 -6.54
N HIS A 121 16.71 14.15 -5.40
CA HIS A 121 17.18 14.66 -4.11
C HIS A 121 18.71 14.58 -4.07
N CYS A 122 19.39 15.72 -4.22
CA CYS A 122 20.82 15.81 -3.92
C CYS A 122 21.04 16.89 -2.86
N CYS A 123 21.70 16.53 -1.77
CA CYS A 123 22.13 17.45 -0.72
C CYS A 123 23.21 18.42 -1.23
N GLY A 124 22.99 19.72 -1.06
CA GLY A 124 23.97 20.79 -0.78
C GLY A 124 25.01 21.18 -1.84
N ILE A 125 25.74 20.24 -2.45
CA ILE A 125 26.97 20.57 -3.23
C ILE A 125 26.92 20.03 -4.67
N ALA A 126 26.18 18.96 -4.95
CA ALA A 126 26.06 18.40 -6.32
C ALA A 126 25.10 19.19 -7.24
N GLN A 127 24.41 20.20 -6.70
CA GLN A 127 23.34 20.95 -7.35
C GLN A 127 23.85 22.02 -8.31
N ILE A 128 25.14 22.37 -8.25
CA ILE A 128 25.73 23.44 -9.07
C ILE A 128 26.07 22.93 -10.50
N HIS A 129 26.31 21.63 -10.68
CA HIS A 129 26.83 21.09 -11.96
C HIS A 129 25.91 20.06 -12.64
N SER A 130 24.75 19.73 -12.07
CA SER A 130 23.80 18.81 -12.69
C SER A 130 22.59 19.58 -13.24
N HIS A 131 22.37 19.44 -14.54
CA HIS A 131 21.37 20.09 -15.39
C HIS A 131 20.09 20.53 -14.65
N HIS A 132 19.82 21.84 -14.64
CA HIS A 132 18.62 22.50 -14.07
C HIS A 132 17.32 22.20 -14.86
N SER A 133 17.21 21.03 -15.49
CA SER A 133 16.06 20.70 -16.33
C SER A 133 15.15 19.69 -15.63
N LEU A 134 13.87 20.04 -15.54
CA LEU A 134 12.74 19.19 -15.17
C LEU A 134 12.27 18.33 -16.36
N GLY A 135 12.96 18.39 -17.50
CA GLY A 135 12.60 17.67 -18.73
C GLY A 135 11.49 18.38 -19.54
N HIS A 136 11.14 19.60 -19.16
CA HIS A 136 10.05 20.38 -19.74
C HIS A 136 10.51 21.82 -19.94
N GLN A 137 10.70 22.25 -21.20
CA GLN A 137 11.28 23.55 -21.52
C GLN A 137 10.49 24.72 -20.91
N ASP A 138 9.16 24.61 -20.86
CA ASP A 138 8.26 25.59 -20.26
C ASP A 138 8.47 25.70 -18.73
N LEU A 139 8.58 24.56 -18.04
CA LEU A 139 8.83 24.53 -16.59
C LEU A 139 10.26 24.95 -16.24
N ASP A 140 11.25 24.59 -17.07
CA ASP A 140 12.64 25.03 -16.91
C ASP A 140 12.75 26.54 -17.02
N SER A 141 12.06 27.12 -18.01
CA SER A 141 11.98 28.59 -18.19
C SER A 141 11.32 29.24 -16.97
N LEU A 142 10.24 28.66 -16.46
CA LEU A 142 9.52 29.16 -15.29
C LEU A 142 10.34 29.04 -13.99
N GLN A 143 11.17 28.00 -13.87
CA GLN A 143 12.07 27.81 -12.74
C GLN A 143 13.23 28.82 -12.77
N ALA A 144 13.80 29.09 -13.95
CA ALA A 144 14.83 30.09 -14.12
C ALA A 144 14.31 31.53 -13.91
N HIS A 145 13.05 31.77 -14.30
CA HIS A 145 12.41 33.08 -14.28
C HIS A 145 11.05 32.99 -13.58
N SER A 146 11.08 32.93 -12.25
CA SER A 146 9.86 32.92 -11.46
C SER A 146 9.02 34.17 -11.72
N GLN A 147 7.74 33.98 -11.99
CA GLN A 147 6.80 35.03 -12.37
C GLN A 147 5.40 34.76 -11.79
N PRO A 148 4.51 35.76 -11.75
CA PRO A 148 3.13 35.55 -11.34
C PRO A 148 2.40 34.57 -12.27
N LEU A 149 1.47 33.81 -11.71
CA LEU A 149 0.67 32.83 -12.43
C LEU A 149 -0.81 33.09 -12.20
N VAL A 150 -1.62 32.64 -13.15
CA VAL A 150 -3.07 32.64 -13.07
C VAL A 150 -3.56 31.21 -12.90
N PHE A 151 -4.27 30.94 -11.81
CA PHE A 151 -4.92 29.66 -11.54
C PHE A 151 -6.42 29.79 -11.74
N THR A 152 -6.99 29.10 -12.72
CA THR A 152 -8.44 28.95 -12.86
C THR A 152 -8.87 27.63 -12.27
N LEU A 153 -9.66 27.67 -11.20
CA LEU A 153 -10.12 26.49 -10.46
C LEU A 153 -11.63 26.33 -10.62
N GLU A 154 -12.09 25.09 -10.82
CA GLU A 154 -13.49 24.68 -10.72
C GLU A 154 -13.62 23.71 -9.56
N LEU A 155 -14.21 24.14 -8.45
CA LEU A 155 -14.40 23.30 -7.27
C LEU A 155 -15.58 22.36 -7.49
N LEU A 156 -15.33 21.06 -7.61
CA LEU A 156 -16.35 20.07 -7.92
C LEU A 156 -17.03 19.53 -6.67
N GLN A 157 -16.25 19.22 -5.63
CA GLN A 157 -16.76 18.55 -4.44
C GLN A 157 -15.95 18.90 -3.19
N VAL A 158 -16.64 19.05 -2.07
CA VAL A 158 -16.04 19.20 -0.73
C VAL A 158 -16.51 18.04 0.15
N LEU A 159 -15.56 17.20 0.57
CA LEU A 159 -15.82 16.01 1.37
C LEU A 159 -15.26 16.20 2.80
N PRO A 160 -16.11 16.18 3.83
CA PRO A 160 -15.66 16.37 5.21
C PRO A 160 -14.73 15.24 5.67
N PRO A 161 -13.85 15.50 6.66
CA PRO A 161 -12.97 14.48 7.23
C PRO A 161 -13.76 13.22 7.64
N GLY A 162 -13.23 12.04 7.32
CA GLY A 162 -13.86 10.75 7.63
C GLY A 162 -15.00 10.30 6.69
N SER A 163 -15.48 11.16 5.78
CA SER A 163 -16.50 10.77 4.78
C SER A 163 -15.94 10.06 3.55
N PHE A 164 -14.61 9.96 3.45
CA PHE A 164 -13.91 9.35 2.34
C PHE A 164 -12.78 8.46 2.84
N ARG A 165 -12.46 7.42 2.08
CA ARG A 165 -11.31 6.56 2.36
C ARG A 165 -10.05 7.29 1.86
N LEU A 166 -9.18 7.67 2.78
CA LEU A 166 -7.84 8.13 2.44
C LEU A 166 -7.05 6.98 1.81
N ASP A 167 -6.23 7.29 0.82
CA ASP A 167 -5.22 6.34 0.38
C ASP A 167 -4.17 6.15 1.48
N THR A 168 -3.64 4.94 1.62
CA THR A 168 -2.70 4.55 2.70
C THR A 168 -1.47 5.47 2.80
N TRP A 169 -1.09 6.15 1.73
CA TRP A 169 0.04 7.10 1.69
C TRP A 169 -0.30 8.50 2.25
N ALA A 170 -1.58 8.89 2.27
CA ALA A 170 -2.03 10.22 2.69
C ALA A 170 -2.43 10.29 4.18
N MET A 171 -2.50 9.15 4.86
CA MET A 171 -2.81 9.05 6.29
C MET A 171 -1.56 9.33 7.16
N THR A 172 -1.73 10.08 8.26
CA THR A 172 -0.71 10.17 9.32
C THR A 172 -0.53 8.82 10.02
N ASP A 173 0.52 8.68 10.82
CA ASP A 173 0.74 7.44 11.56
C ASP A 173 -0.40 7.21 12.58
N GLU A 174 -0.93 8.27 13.19
CA GLU A 174 -2.07 8.23 14.09
C GLU A 174 -3.35 7.77 13.36
N GLU A 175 -3.66 8.36 12.20
CA GLU A 175 -4.83 7.98 11.39
C GLU A 175 -4.72 6.53 10.90
N LYS A 176 -3.51 6.06 10.56
CA LYS A 176 -3.27 4.66 10.21
C LYS A 176 -3.52 3.73 11.39
N LEU A 177 -3.10 4.13 12.59
CA LEU A 177 -3.29 3.33 13.80
C LEU A 177 -4.79 3.19 14.14
N GLU A 178 -5.57 4.27 13.98
CA GLU A 178 -7.03 4.24 14.17
C GLU A 178 -7.77 3.42 13.10
N ALA A 179 -7.25 3.37 11.88
CA ALA A 179 -7.84 2.58 10.80
C ALA A 179 -7.61 1.06 10.96
N VAL A 180 -6.54 0.63 11.62
CA VAL A 180 -6.15 -0.79 11.75
C VAL A 180 -7.26 -1.66 12.37
N PRO A 181 -7.89 -1.29 13.49
CA PRO A 181 -9.02 -2.05 14.06
C PRO A 181 -10.18 -2.23 13.08
N GLN A 182 -10.52 -1.20 12.30
CA GLN A 182 -11.60 -1.29 11.31
C GLN A 182 -11.22 -2.25 10.18
N MET A 183 -9.98 -2.16 9.68
CA MET A 183 -9.49 -3.07 8.64
C MET A 183 -9.44 -4.53 9.12
N HIS A 184 -9.10 -4.74 10.39
CA HIS A 184 -9.15 -6.05 11.03
C HIS A 184 -10.58 -6.61 11.01
N GLU A 185 -11.56 -5.83 11.44
CA GLU A 185 -12.95 -6.29 11.50
C GLU A 185 -13.55 -6.52 10.11
N GLU A 186 -13.27 -5.64 9.14
CA GLU A 186 -13.66 -5.86 7.75
C GLU A 186 -13.08 -7.17 7.19
N GLY A 187 -11.81 -7.47 7.49
CA GLY A 187 -11.18 -8.74 7.15
C GLY A 187 -11.87 -9.93 7.82
N ASN A 188 -12.25 -9.82 9.10
CA ASN A 188 -12.97 -10.87 9.83
C ASN A 188 -14.35 -11.14 9.21
N VAL A 189 -15.07 -10.08 8.81
CA VAL A 189 -16.38 -10.19 8.16
C VAL A 189 -16.26 -10.88 6.81
N LEU A 190 -15.28 -10.50 5.98
CA LEU A 190 -15.03 -11.13 4.68
C LEU A 190 -14.64 -12.60 4.83
N TYR A 191 -13.78 -12.90 5.80
CA TYR A 191 -13.37 -14.28 6.10
C TYR A 191 -14.58 -15.15 6.48
N LYS A 192 -15.48 -14.64 7.35
CA LYS A 192 -16.71 -15.33 7.74
C LYS A 192 -17.67 -15.54 6.56
N LYS A 193 -17.68 -14.62 5.58
CA LYS A 193 -18.46 -14.75 4.34
C LYS A 193 -17.85 -15.75 3.34
N GLY A 194 -16.63 -16.22 3.58
CA GLY A 194 -15.91 -17.13 2.69
C GLY A 194 -15.12 -16.42 1.58
N ASP A 195 -15.10 -15.10 1.54
CA ASP A 195 -14.25 -14.35 0.61
C ASP A 195 -12.82 -14.25 1.15
N ILE A 196 -12.08 -15.35 0.96
CA ILE A 196 -10.74 -15.51 1.51
C ILE A 196 -9.73 -14.56 0.85
N ALA A 197 -9.90 -14.26 -0.44
CA ALA A 197 -9.00 -13.37 -1.17
C ALA A 197 -9.12 -11.93 -0.68
N ALA A 198 -10.35 -11.39 -0.58
CA ALA A 198 -10.56 -10.05 -0.07
C ALA A 198 -10.19 -9.94 1.41
N ALA A 199 -10.45 -10.97 2.23
CA ALA A 199 -10.01 -11.01 3.61
C ALA A 199 -8.48 -10.92 3.75
N ALA A 200 -7.74 -11.70 2.94
CA ALA A 200 -6.28 -11.65 2.92
C ALA A 200 -5.77 -10.26 2.57
N GLU A 201 -6.37 -9.59 1.59
CA GLU A 201 -6.00 -8.23 1.18
C GLU A 201 -6.21 -7.23 2.31
N LYS A 202 -7.32 -7.32 3.05
CA LYS A 202 -7.59 -6.45 4.20
C LYS A 202 -6.56 -6.63 5.31
N TYR A 203 -6.23 -7.87 5.69
CA TYR A 203 -5.18 -8.13 6.68
C TYR A 203 -3.81 -7.65 6.20
N HIS A 204 -3.47 -7.89 4.92
CA HIS A 204 -2.21 -7.43 4.33
C HIS A 204 -2.05 -5.91 4.43
N ASN A 205 -3.11 -5.17 4.05
CA ASN A 205 -3.10 -3.71 4.13
C ASN A 205 -2.93 -3.21 5.57
N ALA A 206 -3.59 -3.84 6.56
CA ALA A 206 -3.44 -3.48 7.97
C ALA A 206 -2.02 -3.76 8.48
N ILE A 207 -1.42 -4.90 8.10
CA ILE A 207 -0.03 -5.25 8.42
C ILE A 207 0.94 -4.24 7.79
N ALA A 208 0.71 -3.83 6.54
CA ALA A 208 1.55 -2.86 5.85
C ALA A 208 1.54 -1.50 6.57
N CYS A 209 0.37 -1.03 7.03
CA CYS A 209 0.26 0.18 7.84
C CYS A 209 1.14 0.10 9.11
N LEU A 210 1.02 -1.00 9.87
CA LEU A 210 1.78 -1.20 11.10
C LEU A 210 3.28 -1.37 10.86
N LYS A 211 3.67 -2.12 9.82
CA LYS A 211 5.09 -2.30 9.47
C LYS A 211 5.75 -0.99 9.05
N ASN A 212 5.05 -0.14 8.30
CA ASN A 212 5.56 1.17 7.91
C ASN A 212 5.85 2.06 9.13
N MET A 213 5.03 1.98 10.18
CA MET A 213 5.30 2.65 11.45
C MET A 213 6.45 1.98 12.20
N GLN A 214 6.47 0.64 12.25
CA GLN A 214 7.51 -0.13 12.94
C GLN A 214 8.91 0.12 12.39
N MET A 215 9.05 0.41 11.08
CA MET A 215 10.31 0.78 10.44
C MET A 215 10.91 2.11 10.92
N LYS A 216 10.10 2.98 11.55
CA LYS A 216 10.55 4.24 12.14
C LYS A 216 11.07 4.06 13.57
N GLU A 217 10.73 2.94 14.20
CA GLU A 217 11.11 2.59 15.57
C GLU A 217 12.38 1.72 15.57
N ARG A 218 13.15 1.75 16.67
CA ARG A 218 14.31 0.86 16.80
C ARG A 218 13.86 -0.53 17.24
N PRO A 219 14.38 -1.61 16.64
CA PRO A 219 14.08 -2.97 17.08
C PRO A 219 14.40 -3.16 18.58
N GLY A 220 13.41 -3.61 19.34
CA GLY A 220 13.52 -3.85 20.79
C GLY A 220 13.01 -2.71 21.68
N ASP A 221 12.77 -1.52 21.13
CA ASP A 221 12.16 -0.43 21.90
C ASP A 221 10.68 -0.70 22.18
N GLU A 222 10.12 -0.06 23.21
CA GLU A 222 8.73 -0.26 23.65
C GLU A 222 7.73 0.02 22.51
N GLY A 223 7.96 1.08 21.72
CA GLY A 223 7.15 1.41 20.54
C GLY A 223 7.17 0.33 19.47
N TRP A 224 8.35 -0.24 19.20
CA TRP A 224 8.53 -1.33 18.24
C TRP A 224 7.82 -2.60 18.70
N ILE A 225 7.97 -2.97 19.97
CA ILE A 225 7.36 -4.17 20.57
C ILE A 225 5.83 -4.03 20.56
N ARG A 226 5.30 -2.85 20.90
CA ARG A 226 3.86 -2.57 20.85
C ARG A 226 3.30 -2.79 19.45
N LEU A 227 3.96 -2.26 18.42
CA LEU A 227 3.54 -2.45 17.03
C LEU A 227 3.65 -3.92 16.61
N ASP A 228 4.69 -4.63 17.04
CA ASP A 228 4.86 -6.05 16.73
C ASP A 228 3.76 -6.93 17.34
N HIS A 229 3.33 -6.62 18.57
CA HIS A 229 2.18 -7.25 19.22
C HIS A 229 0.87 -6.99 18.47
N MET A 230 0.71 -5.82 17.85
CA MET A 230 -0.46 -5.52 17.00
C MET A 230 -0.40 -6.24 15.65
N ILE A 231 0.80 -6.37 15.06
CA ILE A 231 1.01 -7.05 13.78
C ILE A 231 0.72 -8.55 13.89
N THR A 232 1.16 -9.18 14.98
CA THR A 232 1.12 -10.64 15.16
C THR A 232 -0.28 -11.26 14.95
N PRO A 233 -1.38 -10.80 15.57
CA PRO A 233 -2.71 -11.37 15.35
C PRO A 233 -3.21 -11.19 13.91
N LEU A 234 -2.92 -10.04 13.28
CA LEU A 234 -3.27 -9.79 11.88
C LEU A 234 -2.51 -10.72 10.94
N LEU A 235 -1.21 -10.92 11.21
CA LEU A 235 -0.36 -11.81 10.44
C LEU A 235 -0.81 -13.27 10.56
N LEU A 236 -1.23 -13.72 11.74
CA LEU A 236 -1.82 -15.04 11.93
C LEU A 236 -3.13 -15.23 11.15
N ASN A 237 -3.98 -14.20 11.09
CA ASN A 237 -5.20 -14.22 10.29
C ASN A 237 -4.89 -14.22 8.77
N TYR A 238 -3.89 -13.46 8.33
CA TYR A 238 -3.38 -13.50 6.96
C TYR A 238 -2.83 -14.89 6.61
N CYS A 239 -2.00 -15.49 7.46
CA CYS A 239 -1.50 -16.85 7.29
C CYS A 239 -2.64 -17.88 7.20
N GLN A 240 -3.73 -17.70 7.95
CA GLN A 240 -4.91 -18.55 7.81
C GLN A 240 -5.51 -18.48 6.41
N CYS A 241 -5.62 -17.28 5.84
CA CYS A 241 -6.13 -17.10 4.48
C CYS A 241 -5.20 -17.76 3.46
N LYS A 242 -3.89 -17.60 3.64
CA LYS A 242 -2.87 -18.20 2.76
C LYS A 242 -2.84 -19.72 2.81
N LEU A 243 -3.06 -20.32 3.98
CA LEU A 243 -3.27 -21.77 4.09
C LEU A 243 -4.44 -22.25 3.23
N LEU A 244 -5.57 -21.54 3.26
CA LEU A 244 -6.75 -21.89 2.46
C LEU A 244 -6.54 -21.68 0.95
N GLN A 245 -5.66 -20.75 0.58
CA GLN A 245 -5.27 -20.50 -0.82
C GLN A 245 -4.17 -21.44 -1.33
N GLY A 246 -3.63 -22.33 -0.49
CA GLY A 246 -2.52 -23.22 -0.84
C GLY A 246 -1.15 -22.53 -0.93
N GLN A 247 -1.02 -21.30 -0.44
CA GLN A 247 0.23 -20.54 -0.43
C GLN A 247 1.07 -20.89 0.81
N TYR A 248 1.58 -22.12 0.85
CA TYR A 248 2.20 -22.68 2.07
C TYR A 248 3.55 -22.04 2.43
N TYR A 249 4.38 -21.68 1.44
CA TYR A 249 5.71 -21.10 1.70
C TYR A 249 5.63 -19.74 2.41
N GLU A 250 4.70 -18.86 2.00
CA GLU A 250 4.43 -17.60 2.69
C GLU A 250 4.06 -17.83 4.17
N VAL A 251 3.29 -18.88 4.45
CA VAL A 251 2.88 -19.24 5.81
C VAL A 251 4.08 -19.71 6.64
N LEU A 252 4.95 -20.52 6.05
CA LEU A 252 6.16 -21.04 6.71
C LEU A 252 7.09 -19.89 7.13
N ASP A 253 7.35 -18.94 6.24
CA ASP A 253 8.22 -17.79 6.51
C ASP A 253 7.65 -16.90 7.61
N HIS A 254 6.38 -16.53 7.49
CA HIS A 254 5.71 -15.67 8.47
C HIS A 254 5.60 -16.32 9.85
N CYS A 255 5.18 -17.58 9.92
CA CYS A 255 5.06 -18.27 11.21
C CYS A 255 6.43 -18.51 11.86
N SER A 256 7.46 -18.83 11.06
CA SER A 256 8.83 -18.96 11.61
C SER A 256 9.36 -17.65 12.16
N SER A 257 9.09 -16.52 11.48
CA SER A 257 9.46 -15.20 11.99
C SER A 257 8.73 -14.83 13.29
N ILE A 258 7.45 -15.21 13.44
CA ILE A 258 6.71 -15.04 14.70
C ILE A 258 7.36 -15.88 15.80
N LEU A 259 7.61 -17.17 15.53
CA LEU A 259 8.13 -18.12 16.53
C LEU A 259 9.57 -17.83 16.95
N PHE A 260 10.36 -17.18 16.10
CA PHE A 260 11.68 -16.68 16.47
C PHE A 260 11.62 -15.62 17.59
N LYS A 261 10.52 -14.89 17.70
CA LYS A 261 10.31 -13.83 18.71
C LYS A 261 9.43 -14.29 19.87
N TYR A 262 8.42 -15.10 19.57
CA TYR A 262 7.35 -15.52 20.47
C TYR A 262 7.21 -17.04 20.45
N GLU A 263 8.09 -17.71 21.18
CA GLU A 263 8.18 -19.17 21.22
C GLU A 263 6.97 -19.86 21.90
N ASP A 264 6.07 -19.08 22.51
CA ASP A 264 4.84 -19.54 23.16
C ASP A 264 3.60 -19.41 22.26
N ASN A 265 3.77 -18.98 21.00
CA ASN A 265 2.64 -18.73 20.10
C ASN A 265 2.04 -20.02 19.51
N VAL A 266 1.07 -20.59 20.22
CA VAL A 266 0.35 -21.82 19.83
C VAL A 266 -0.24 -21.74 18.41
N LYS A 267 -0.81 -20.60 18.03
CA LYS A 267 -1.45 -20.43 16.71
C LYS A 267 -0.43 -20.46 15.58
N ALA A 268 0.77 -19.90 15.79
CA ALA A 268 1.84 -19.92 14.82
C ALA A 268 2.35 -21.35 14.58
N TYR A 269 2.63 -22.13 15.65
CA TYR A 269 3.00 -23.53 15.51
C TYR A 269 1.93 -24.34 14.78
N TYR A 270 0.65 -24.17 15.14
CA TYR A 270 -0.41 -24.92 14.49
C TYR A 270 -0.51 -24.63 12.99
N LYS A 271 -0.41 -23.35 12.59
CA LYS A 271 -0.44 -22.95 11.17
C LYS A 271 0.80 -23.41 10.41
N ARG A 272 1.99 -23.30 11.02
CA ARG A 272 3.25 -23.76 10.42
C ARG A 272 3.27 -25.27 10.25
N GLY A 273 2.81 -26.02 11.25
CA GLY A 273 2.67 -27.48 11.18
C GLY A 273 1.73 -27.93 10.06
N LYS A 274 0.60 -27.23 9.86
CA LYS A 274 -0.29 -27.49 8.72
C LYS A 274 0.37 -27.19 7.37
N ALA A 275 1.14 -26.11 7.27
CA ALA A 275 1.88 -25.78 6.05
C ALA A 275 2.97 -26.82 5.75
N HIS A 276 3.77 -27.22 6.76
CA HIS A 276 4.77 -28.28 6.63
C HIS A 276 4.14 -29.61 6.19
N ALA A 277 3.01 -30.00 6.78
CA ALA A 277 2.27 -31.20 6.40
C ALA A 277 1.78 -31.13 4.94
N ALA A 278 1.40 -29.95 4.45
CA ALA A 278 0.95 -29.76 3.07
C ALA A 278 2.10 -29.83 2.05
N VAL A 279 3.33 -29.43 2.44
CA VAL A 279 4.53 -29.50 1.59
C VAL A 279 5.40 -30.74 1.84
N TRP A 280 4.88 -31.74 2.56
CA TRP A 280 5.55 -33.02 2.85
C TRP A 280 6.79 -32.95 3.76
N ASN A 281 6.92 -31.90 4.56
CA ASN A 281 7.94 -31.79 5.60
C ASN A 281 7.44 -32.49 6.88
N GLU A 282 7.53 -33.83 6.90
CA GLU A 282 6.97 -34.65 7.98
C GLU A 282 7.56 -34.32 9.35
N VAL A 283 8.89 -34.26 9.44
CA VAL A 283 9.62 -34.13 10.71
C VAL A 283 9.25 -32.82 11.38
N GLU A 284 9.28 -31.73 10.61
CA GLU A 284 8.93 -30.39 11.06
C GLU A 284 7.44 -30.28 11.40
N ALA A 285 6.54 -30.88 10.60
CA ALA A 285 5.12 -30.89 10.90
C ALA A 285 4.81 -31.59 12.23
N ARG A 286 5.43 -32.75 12.49
CA ARG A 286 5.28 -33.48 13.75
C ARG A 286 5.82 -32.70 14.94
N ALA A 287 6.98 -32.06 14.78
CA ALA A 287 7.57 -31.23 15.83
C ALA A 287 6.63 -30.05 16.20
N ASP A 288 6.12 -29.33 15.20
CA ASP A 288 5.19 -28.22 15.42
C ASP A 288 3.90 -28.66 16.09
N PHE A 289 3.30 -29.76 15.63
CA PHE A 289 2.08 -30.31 16.22
C PHE A 289 2.28 -30.80 17.66
N THR A 290 3.41 -31.44 17.95
CA THR A 290 3.77 -31.84 19.32
C THR A 290 3.87 -30.60 20.21
N LYS A 291 4.51 -29.54 19.72
CA LYS A 291 4.63 -28.28 20.47
C LYS A 291 3.29 -27.62 20.76
N VAL A 292 2.33 -27.68 19.82
CA VAL A 292 0.95 -27.20 20.06
C VAL A 292 0.30 -27.97 21.21
N ALA A 293 0.41 -29.29 21.25
CA ALA A 293 -0.19 -30.10 22.30
C ALA A 293 0.46 -29.89 23.68
N GLU A 294 1.76 -29.57 23.71
CA GLU A 294 2.48 -29.17 24.94
C GLU A 294 2.00 -27.82 25.47
N LEU A 295 1.86 -26.81 24.59
CA LEU A 295 1.50 -25.45 25.00
C LEU A 295 0.00 -25.29 25.30
N ASP A 296 -0.86 -26.00 24.55
CA ASP A 296 -2.31 -25.99 24.75
C ASP A 296 -2.87 -27.42 24.66
N PRO A 297 -2.98 -28.13 25.80
CA PRO A 297 -3.53 -29.48 25.85
C PRO A 297 -4.98 -29.59 25.35
N SER A 298 -5.75 -28.50 25.31
CA SER A 298 -7.13 -28.53 24.79
C SER A 298 -7.19 -28.83 23.28
N LEU A 299 -6.11 -28.51 22.56
CA LEU A 299 -5.98 -28.76 21.12
C LEU A 299 -5.47 -30.17 20.80
N ALA A 300 -5.10 -30.99 21.80
CA ALA A 300 -4.49 -32.31 21.59
C ALA A 300 -5.34 -33.23 20.69
N SER A 301 -6.67 -33.19 20.81
CA SER A 301 -7.58 -33.97 19.96
C SER A 301 -7.53 -33.54 18.48
N SER A 302 -7.47 -32.23 18.24
CA SER A 302 -7.37 -31.64 16.90
C SER A 302 -6.01 -31.92 16.27
N VAL A 303 -4.94 -31.81 17.05
CA VAL A 303 -3.57 -32.15 16.66
C VAL A 303 -3.46 -33.64 16.31
N ALA A 304 -4.00 -34.53 17.15
CA ALA A 304 -3.97 -35.97 16.89
C ALA A 304 -4.68 -36.35 15.58
N ARG A 305 -5.75 -35.63 15.22
CA ARG A 305 -6.42 -35.81 13.93
C ARG A 305 -5.53 -35.41 12.75
N GLU A 306 -4.85 -34.26 12.83
CA GLU A 306 -3.93 -33.80 11.77
C GLU A 306 -2.74 -34.75 11.61
N LEU A 307 -2.17 -35.25 12.72
CA LEU A 307 -1.08 -36.23 12.70
C LEU A 307 -1.50 -37.55 12.04
N ARG A 308 -2.68 -38.09 12.38
CA ARG A 308 -3.20 -39.30 11.72
C ARG A 308 -3.38 -39.10 10.22
N ALA A 309 -3.91 -37.95 9.79
CA ALA A 309 -4.10 -37.63 8.39
C ALA A 309 -2.76 -37.45 7.63
N LEU A 310 -1.70 -37.01 8.31
CA LEU A 310 -0.35 -36.94 7.75
C LEU A 310 0.24 -38.35 7.60
N GLU A 311 0.11 -39.19 8.62
CA GLU A 311 0.57 -40.59 8.63
C GLU A 311 -0.06 -41.43 7.52
N GLU A 312 -1.37 -41.29 7.31
CA GLU A 312 -2.08 -42.00 6.23
C GLU A 312 -1.54 -41.59 4.85
N ARG A 313 -1.38 -40.29 4.59
CA ARG A 313 -0.82 -39.77 3.33
C ARG A 313 0.60 -40.26 3.05
N ILE A 314 1.43 -40.33 4.09
CA ILE A 314 2.80 -40.85 3.97
C ILE A 314 2.78 -42.34 3.67
N ARG A 315 1.92 -43.11 4.36
CA ARG A 315 1.80 -44.56 4.15
C ARG A 315 1.33 -44.91 2.74
N GLU A 316 0.40 -44.14 2.19
CA GLU A 316 -0.06 -44.27 0.81
C GLU A 316 1.08 -44.01 -0.18
N LYS A 317 1.80 -42.90 -0.02
CA LYS A 317 2.97 -42.56 -0.85
C LYS A 317 4.04 -43.65 -0.81
N GLN A 318 4.38 -44.16 0.38
CA GLN A 318 5.35 -45.26 0.53
C GLN A 318 4.87 -46.55 -0.16
N LYS A 319 3.57 -46.85 -0.11
CA LYS A 319 2.97 -48.01 -0.80
C LYS A 319 3.04 -47.86 -2.31
N GLU A 320 2.78 -46.66 -2.83
CA GLU A 320 2.91 -46.33 -4.25
C GLU A 320 4.37 -46.43 -4.72
N GLU A 321 5.30 -45.81 -4.00
CA GLU A 321 6.73 -45.88 -4.29
C GLU A 321 7.22 -47.33 -4.30
N LYS A 322 6.87 -48.12 -3.27
CA LYS A 322 7.21 -49.54 -3.21
C LYS A 322 6.65 -50.34 -4.39
N SER A 323 5.44 -50.02 -4.84
CA SER A 323 4.82 -50.66 -6.01
C SER A 323 5.52 -50.26 -7.31
N ARG A 324 5.88 -48.98 -7.46
CA ARG A 324 6.66 -48.45 -8.58
C ARG A 324 8.04 -49.10 -8.67
N TYR A 325 8.76 -49.21 -7.54
CA TYR A 325 10.06 -49.88 -7.50
C TYR A 325 9.95 -51.36 -7.87
N LYS A 326 8.96 -52.08 -7.35
CA LYS A 326 8.70 -53.49 -7.73
C LYS A 326 8.51 -53.66 -9.24
N ASN A 327 7.72 -52.78 -9.86
CA ASN A 327 7.49 -52.83 -11.31
C ASN A 327 8.75 -52.51 -12.12
N LEU A 328 9.59 -51.57 -11.65
CA LEU A 328 10.86 -51.24 -12.28
C LEU A 328 11.83 -52.43 -12.27
N PHE A 329 11.98 -53.12 -11.13
CA PHE A 329 12.85 -54.30 -11.00
C PHE A 329 12.31 -55.56 -11.69
N ALA A 330 10.98 -55.69 -11.82
CA ALA A 330 10.37 -56.77 -12.60
C ALA A 330 10.49 -56.55 -14.12
N SER A 331 10.60 -55.29 -14.56
CA SER A 331 10.69 -54.91 -15.99
C SER A 331 12.10 -54.97 -16.58
N THR A 332 13.14 -55.09 -15.76
CA THR A 332 14.50 -55.41 -16.23
C THR A 332 14.56 -56.89 -16.62
N PRO A 333 14.69 -57.25 -17.91
CA PRO A 333 14.91 -58.64 -18.27
C PRO A 333 16.24 -59.07 -17.68
N THR A 334 16.22 -60.19 -16.96
CA THR A 334 17.40 -60.93 -16.54
C THR A 334 18.27 -61.24 -17.75
N ALA A 335 19.27 -60.42 -18.01
CA ALA A 335 20.44 -60.80 -18.80
C ALA A 335 21.29 -61.74 -17.94
N ALA A 336 20.74 -62.91 -17.60
CA ALA A 336 21.44 -63.98 -16.91
C ALA A 336 21.94 -64.98 -17.94
N SER A 337 23.21 -64.82 -18.32
CA SER A 337 24.19 -65.88 -18.58
C SER A 337 23.72 -67.16 -19.29
N SER A 338 23.94 -67.25 -20.60
CA SER A 338 24.16 -68.53 -21.28
C SER A 338 25.67 -68.70 -21.57
N VAL A 339 26.45 -69.03 -20.55
CA VAL A 339 27.75 -69.68 -20.76
C VAL A 339 27.45 -71.17 -20.92
N SER A 340 27.47 -71.68 -22.16
CA SER A 340 27.40 -73.12 -22.44
C SER A 340 28.81 -73.72 -22.47
N PRO A 341 29.00 -74.96 -21.99
CA PRO A 341 30.33 -75.56 -21.84
C PRO A 341 30.75 -76.40 -23.07
N ALA A 342 32.06 -76.36 -23.32
CA ALA A 342 32.96 -77.43 -23.80
C ALA A 342 32.91 -78.01 -25.24
N ALA A 343 34.15 -78.22 -25.72
CA ALA A 343 34.67 -79.32 -26.55
C ALA A 343 34.55 -79.24 -28.09
N ARG A 344 35.69 -78.97 -28.75
CA ARG A 344 36.50 -80.03 -29.37
C ARG A 344 37.94 -79.58 -29.63
#